data_AF-A0A849S0U6-F1
#
_entry.id   AF-A0A849S0U6-F1
#
_cell.length_a   1.000
_cell.length_b   1.000
_cell.length_c   1.000
_cell.angle_alpha   90.00
_cell.angle_beta   90.00
_cell.angle_gamma   90.00
#
_symmetry.space_group_name_H-M   'P 1'
#
loop_
_entity.id
_entity.type
_entity.pdbx_description
1 polymer ?
#
loop_
_entity_poly.entity_id
_entity_poly.type
_entity_poly.pdbx_seq_one_letter_code
_entity_poly.pdbx_strand_id
1 'polypeptide(L)' 'MINDLEVQRIHHADNLPDDTAIQRWVDAALADHGRDTELVVRIVDSAESAELNQLYR' A
#
# COMPACT_ATOMS: atom_id res chain seq x y z
N MET A 1 -15.75 10.51 -3.81
CA MET A 1 -15.40 9.13 -4.16
C MET A 1 -14.08 8.89 -3.48
N ILE A 2 -14.06 8.03 -2.48
CA ILE A 2 -12.90 7.84 -1.58
C ILE A 2 -12.57 6.36 -1.68
N ASN A 3 -11.34 6.05 -2.08
CA ASN A 3 -10.90 4.66 -2.15
C ASN A 3 -10.78 4.10 -0.73
N ASP A 4 -11.28 2.89 -0.52
CA ASP A 4 -11.16 2.20 0.76
C ASP A 4 -9.78 1.56 0.82
N LEU A 5 -8.94 2.05 1.74
CA LEU A 5 -7.54 1.68 1.85
C LEU A 5 -7.27 1.04 3.21
N GLU A 6 -6.83 -0.22 3.17
CA GLU A 6 -6.28 -0.90 4.34
C GLU A 6 -4.74 -0.89 4.26
N VAL A 7 -4.09 -0.25 5.23
CA VAL A 7 -2.62 -0.25 5.35
C VAL A 7 -2.18 -1.24 6.41
N GLN A 8 -1.55 -2.34 5.98
CA GLN A 8 -0.96 -3.35 6.86
C GLN A 8 0.53 -3.09 7.04
N ARG A 9 0.95 -2.71 8.25
CA ARG A 9 2.36 -2.52 8.60
C ARG A 9 2.90 -3.77 9.29
N ILE A 10 3.61 -4.61 8.55
CA ILE A 10 4.25 -5.82 9.09
C ILE A 10 5.63 -5.47 9.65
N HIS A 11 6.33 -4.55 8.99
CA HIS A 11 7.58 -3.99 9.46
C HIS A 11 7.38 -2.60 10.08
N HIS A 12 8.06 -2.34 11.20
CA HIS A 12 8.10 -1.03 11.85
C HIS A 12 9.47 -0.40 11.64
N ALA A 13 9.52 0.74 10.95
CA ALA A 13 10.71 1.57 10.81
C ALA A 13 10.38 3.03 11.13
N ASP A 14 11.36 3.79 11.59
CA ASP A 14 11.18 5.20 12.02
C ASP A 14 10.75 6.15 10.89
N ASN A 15 10.89 5.75 9.63
CA ASN A 15 10.64 6.61 8.46
C ASN A 15 9.58 6.05 7.51
N LEU A 16 8.56 5.38 8.05
CA LEU A 16 7.44 4.89 7.25
C LEU A 16 6.41 5.99 7.00
N PRO A 17 5.81 6.04 5.79
CA PRO A 17 4.70 6.95 5.53
C PRO A 17 3.49 6.61 6.40
N ASP A 18 2.78 7.66 6.82
CA ASP A 18 1.52 7.54 7.54
C ASP A 18 0.37 7.17 6.58
N ASP A 19 -0.76 6.76 7.16
CA ASP A 19 -1.93 6.33 6.38
C ASP A 19 -2.44 7.45 5.47
N THR A 20 -2.30 8.71 5.90
CA THR A 20 -2.72 9.88 5.13
C THR A 20 -1.87 10.08 3.88
N ALA A 21 -0.54 9.90 3.96
CA ALA A 21 0.32 9.95 2.79
C ALA A 21 0.01 8.83 1.80
N ILE A 22 -0.21 7.61 2.29
CA ILE A 22 -0.53 6.46 1.43
C ILE A 22 -1.90 6.66 0.77
N GLN A 23 -2.91 7.12 1.50
CA GLN A 23 -4.23 7.44 0.94
C GLN A 23 -4.12 8.47 -0.20
N ARG A 24 -3.34 9.55 0.01
CA ARG A 24 -3.12 10.56 -1.04
C ARG A 24 -2.48 9.99 -2.29
N TRP A 25 -1.54 9.04 -2.14
CA TRP A 25 -0.92 8.38 -3.29
C TRP A 25 -1.91 7.49 -4.03
N VAL A 26 -2.74 6.73 -3.30
CA VAL A 26 -3.78 5.86 -3.89
C VAL A 26 -4.82 6.71 -4.62
N ASP A 27 -5.31 7.78 -4.00
CA ASP A 27 -6.28 8.69 -4.61
C ASP A 27 -5.72 9.36 -5.88
N ALA A 28 -4.44 9.74 -5.88
CA ALA A 28 -3.78 10.29 -7.05
C ALA A 28 -3.58 9.23 -8.16
N ALA A 29 -3.20 8.00 -7.80
CA ALA A 29 -2.97 6.92 -8.76
C ALA A 29 -4.27 6.42 -9.41
N LEU A 30 -5.39 6.48 -8.67
CA LEU A 30 -6.71 6.01 -9.11
C LEU A 30 -7.65 7.16 -9.53
N ALA A 31 -7.15 8.40 -9.59
CA ALA A 31 -7.95 9.56 -9.98
C ALA A 31 -8.71 9.35 -11.30
N ASP A 32 -8.05 8.73 -12.29
CA ASP A 32 -8.63 8.43 -13.61
C ASP A 32 -9.36 7.07 -13.67
N HIS A 33 -9.31 6.26 -12.61
CA HIS A 33 -9.99 4.96 -12.61
C HIS A 33 -11.51 5.09 -12.49
N GLY A 34 -11.99 6.21 -11.93
CA GLY A 34 -13.41 6.60 -11.93
C GLY A 34 -14.35 5.66 -11.17
N ARG A 35 -13.80 4.76 -10.34
CA ARG A 35 -14.53 3.76 -9.54
C ARG A 35 -14.00 3.75 -8.11
N ASP A 36 -14.90 3.64 -7.14
CA ASP A 36 -14.51 3.30 -5.77
C ASP A 36 -13.82 1.93 -5.81
N THR A 37 -12.58 1.89 -5.32
CA THR A 37 -11.73 0.71 -5.33
C THR A 37 -11.32 0.39 -3.89
N GLU A 38 -11.34 -0.89 -3.55
CA GLU A 38 -10.84 -1.41 -2.28
C GLU A 38 -9.40 -1.89 -2.49
N LEU A 39 -8.45 -1.38 -1.70
CA LEU A 39 -7.03 -1.69 -1.82
C LEU A 39 -6.43 -2.06 -0.47
N VAL A 40 -5.56 -3.07 -0.50
CA VAL A 40 -4.72 -3.45 0.62
C VAL A 40 -3.27 -3.14 0.29
N VAL A 41 -2.64 -2.24 1.05
CA VAL A 41 -1.22 -1.91 0.94
C VAL A 41 -0.48 -2.52 2.11
N ARG A 42 0.45 -3.44 1.82
CA ARG A 42 1.22 -4.16 2.83
C ARG A 42 2.68 -3.70 2.83
N ILE A 43 3.10 -3.09 3.94
CA ILE A 43 4.46 -2.61 4.15
C ILE A 43 5.25 -3.71 4.86
N VAL A 44 6.18 -4.30 4.11
CA VAL A 44 7.06 -5.39 4.54
C VAL A 44 8.52 -4.94 4.45
N ASP A 45 9.42 -5.68 5.07
CA ASP A 45 10.86 -5.42 4.93
C ASP A 45 11.44 -5.97 3.62
N SER A 46 12.71 -5.66 3.39
CA SER A 46 13.41 -6.08 2.16
C SER A 46 13.60 -7.60 2.08
N ALA A 47 13.68 -8.32 3.21
CA ALA A 47 13.84 -9.76 3.20
C ALA A 47 12.51 -10.45 2.87
N GLU A 48 11.41 -10.04 3.54
CA GLU A 48 10.05 -10.54 3.28
C GLU A 48 9.61 -10.20 1.85
N SER A 49 9.92 -9.01 1.33
CA SER A 49 9.61 -8.67 -0.07
C SER A 49 10.41 -9.51 -1.09
N ALA A 50 11.64 -9.90 -0.78
CA ALA A 50 12.44 -10.75 -1.64
C ALA A 50 11.91 -12.20 -1.64
N GLU A 51 11.55 -12.73 -0.47
CA GLU A 51 10.93 -14.05 -0.35
C GLU A 51 9.57 -14.12 -1.06
N LEU A 52 8.70 -13.12 -0.87
CA LEU A 52 7.42 -13.04 -1.58
C LEU A 52 7.59 -12.98 -3.09
N ASN A 53 8.54 -12.17 -3.59
CA ASN A 53 8.81 -12.11 -5.02
C ASN A 53 9.35 -13.43 -5.57
N GLN A 54 10.16 -14.18 -4.80
CA GLN A 54 10.64 -15.50 -5.21
C GLN A 54 9.55 -16.57 -5.20
N LEU A 55 8.55 -16.48 -4.32
CA LEU A 55 7.46 -17.45 -4.24
C LEU A 55 6.40 -17.29 -5.34
N TYR A 56 6.20 -16.06 -5.84
CA TYR A 56 5.05 -15.72 -6.69
C TYR A 56 5.42 -15.25 -8.10
N ARG A 57 6.72 -15.25 -8.46
CA ARG A 57 7.22 -14.80 -9.77
C ARG A 57 8.19 -15.81 -10.37
#